data_AF-A0A6J0M9F7-F1
#
_entry.id   AF-A0A6J0M9F7-F1
#
_cell.length_a   1.000
_cell.length_b   1.000
_cell.length_c   1.000
_cell.angle_alpha   90.00
_cell.angle_beta   90.00
_cell.angle_gamma   90.00
#
_symmetry.space_group_name_H-M   'P 1'
#
loop_
_entity.id
_entity.type
_entity.pdbx_description
1 polymer ?
#
loop_
_entity_poly.entity_id
_entity_poly.type
_entity_poly.pdbx_seq_one_letter_code
_entity_poly.pdbx_strand_id
1 'polypeptide(L)'
;MFLSKYIKHCKTQNSLTYTNNLVDMKIMVLTLMVFVILLTSFAAPNKAADTNLGAACDPKQLQPCLAAITGGGQPSGDCCAKLKDQQPCLCGFAKNPAFAQYISSPNSRKVLTACGIPYPSC
;
A
#
# COMPACT_ATOMS: atom_id res chain seq x y z
N MET A 1 -43.50 40.82 -0.08
CA MET A 1 -42.10 41.32 -0.13
C MET A 1 -41.13 40.49 0.72
N PHE A 2 -41.56 39.86 1.83
CA PHE A 2 -40.69 39.05 2.71
C PHE A 2 -40.20 37.71 2.12
N LEU A 3 -41.03 37.00 1.33
CA LEU A 3 -40.62 35.73 0.71
C LEU A 3 -39.46 35.88 -0.30
N SER A 4 -39.44 36.96 -1.09
CA SER A 4 -38.37 37.19 -2.09
C SER A 4 -37.00 37.45 -1.44
N LYS A 5 -36.97 37.99 -0.22
CA LYS A 5 -35.72 38.22 0.52
C LYS A 5 -35.18 36.90 1.10
N TYR A 6 -36.06 36.04 1.59
CA TYR A 6 -35.70 34.69 2.06
C TYR A 6 -35.13 33.81 0.95
N ILE A 7 -35.72 33.83 -0.24
CA ILE A 7 -35.24 33.04 -1.39
C ILE A 7 -33.84 33.50 -1.84
N LYS A 8 -33.53 34.81 -1.81
CA LYS A 8 -32.17 35.30 -2.09
C LYS A 8 -31.15 34.87 -1.04
N HIS A 9 -31.48 34.95 0.25
CA HIS A 9 -30.57 34.50 1.32
C HIS A 9 -30.29 32.98 1.24
N CYS A 10 -31.30 32.17 0.91
CA CYS A 10 -31.13 30.73 0.73
C CYS A 10 -30.22 30.40 -0.47
N LYS A 11 -30.36 31.13 -1.60
CA LYS A 11 -29.49 30.96 -2.78
C LYS A 11 -28.04 31.37 -2.51
N THR A 12 -27.82 32.44 -1.75
CA THR A 12 -26.49 32.90 -1.34
C THR A 12 -25.82 31.94 -0.35
N GLN A 13 -26.56 31.40 0.63
CA GLN A 13 -26.01 30.41 1.56
C GLN A 13 -25.66 29.09 0.87
N ASN A 14 -26.54 28.56 0.00
CA ASN A 14 -26.26 27.33 -0.74
C ASN A 14 -25.07 27.48 -1.71
N SER A 15 -24.91 28.66 -2.33
CA SER A 15 -23.77 28.94 -3.22
C SER A 15 -22.46 29.10 -2.46
N LEU A 16 -22.44 29.73 -1.28
CA LEU A 16 -21.26 29.83 -0.42
C LEU A 16 -20.87 28.46 0.17
N THR A 17 -21.83 27.65 0.60
CA THR A 17 -21.57 26.28 1.07
C THR A 17 -21.08 25.39 -0.08
N TYR A 18 -21.64 25.52 -1.29
CA TYR A 18 -21.15 24.81 -2.49
C TYR A 18 -19.74 25.25 -2.86
N THR A 19 -19.42 26.55 -2.89
CA THR A 19 -18.05 27.03 -3.17
C THR A 19 -17.05 26.64 -2.08
N ASN A 20 -17.44 26.65 -0.80
CA ASN A 20 -16.56 26.17 0.27
C ASN A 20 -16.27 24.66 0.11
N ASN A 21 -17.30 23.81 -0.07
CA ASN A 21 -17.12 22.37 -0.31
C ASN A 21 -16.38 22.04 -1.64
N LEU A 22 -16.49 22.89 -2.67
CA LEU A 22 -15.77 22.71 -3.94
C LEU A 22 -14.30 23.13 -3.85
N VAL A 23 -14.03 24.17 -3.06
CA VAL A 23 -12.68 24.62 -2.70
C VAL A 23 -12.06 23.59 -1.77
N ASP A 24 -12.80 23.00 -0.84
CA ASP A 24 -12.39 21.85 -0.03
C ASP A 24 -12.12 20.61 -0.88
N MET A 25 -12.94 20.26 -1.89
CA MET A 25 -12.64 19.11 -2.76
C MET A 25 -11.34 19.32 -3.56
N LYS A 26 -11.11 20.53 -4.08
CA LYS A 26 -9.86 20.86 -4.77
C LYS A 26 -8.68 20.95 -3.80
N ILE A 27 -8.86 21.51 -2.61
CA ILE A 27 -7.83 21.60 -1.57
C ILE A 27 -7.48 20.21 -1.05
N MET A 28 -8.45 19.32 -0.82
CA MET A 28 -8.23 17.92 -0.43
C MET A 28 -7.50 17.16 -1.54
N VAL A 29 -7.85 17.37 -2.81
CA VAL A 29 -7.11 16.77 -3.93
C VAL A 29 -5.69 17.32 -4.01
N LEU A 30 -5.48 18.63 -3.84
CA LEU A 30 -4.15 19.25 -3.86
C LEU A 30 -3.29 18.80 -2.67
N THR A 31 -3.85 18.70 -1.47
CA THR A 31 -3.12 18.21 -0.28
C THR A 31 -2.79 16.73 -0.40
N LEU A 32 -3.70 15.90 -0.92
CA LEU A 32 -3.43 14.48 -1.22
C LEU A 32 -2.32 14.33 -2.27
N MET A 33 -2.35 15.13 -3.34
CA MET A 33 -1.31 15.11 -4.37
C MET A 33 0.05 15.51 -3.82
N VAL A 34 0.13 16.57 -3.01
CA VAL A 34 1.37 17.00 -2.35
C VAL A 34 1.89 15.92 -1.39
N PHE A 35 1.01 15.26 -0.63
CA PHE A 35 1.40 14.16 0.26
C PHE A 35 1.97 12.97 -0.53
N VAL A 36 1.34 12.59 -1.65
CA VAL A 36 1.84 11.53 -2.54
C VAL A 36 3.20 11.89 -3.17
N ILE A 37 3.41 13.15 -3.57
CA ILE A 37 4.69 13.64 -4.10
C ILE A 37 5.78 13.58 -3.00
N LEU A 38 5.45 13.95 -1.77
CA LEU A 38 6.39 13.89 -0.65
C LEU A 38 6.80 12.44 -0.32
N LEU A 39 5.86 11.48 -0.41
CA LEU A 39 6.14 10.06 -0.20
C LEU A 39 7.01 9.43 -1.31
N THR A 40 6.94 9.94 -2.54
CA THR A 40 7.71 9.41 -3.69
C THR A 40 9.14 9.95 -3.78
N SER A 41 9.50 10.94 -2.94
CA SER A 41 10.82 11.55 -2.90
C SER A 41 11.90 10.65 -2.27
N PHE A 42 11.51 9.57 -1.60
CA PHE A 42 12.41 8.55 -1.04
C PHE A 42 12.61 7.35 -1.98
N ALA A 43 12.75 7.59 -3.29
CA ALA A 43 13.26 6.58 -4.20
C ALA A 43 14.79 6.58 -4.15
N ALA A 44 15.35 5.94 -3.11
CA ALA A 44 16.76 5.56 -3.16
C ALA A 44 16.97 4.59 -4.34
N PRO A 45 17.98 4.79 -5.20
CA PRO A 45 18.29 3.84 -6.25
C PRO A 45 18.88 2.58 -5.60
N ASN A 46 18.06 1.55 -5.40
CA ASN A 46 18.56 0.25 -5.01
C ASN A 46 19.25 -0.39 -6.21
N LYS A 47 20.57 -0.20 -6.29
CA LYS A 47 21.44 -1.12 -7.00
C LYS A 47 21.27 -2.50 -6.36
N ALA A 48 20.59 -3.39 -7.06
CA ALA A 48 20.78 -4.83 -6.95
C ALA A 48 20.42 -5.43 -8.30
N ALA A 49 21.39 -5.41 -9.21
CA ALA A 49 21.42 -6.35 -10.30
C ALA A 49 21.67 -7.73 -9.69
N ASP A 50 20.60 -8.50 -9.52
CA ASP A 50 20.70 -9.95 -9.42
C ASP A 50 19.79 -10.51 -10.50
N THR A 51 20.40 -10.76 -11.66
CA THR A 51 19.79 -11.48 -12.77
C THR A 51 19.57 -12.93 -12.34
N ASN A 52 18.48 -13.17 -11.63
CA ASN A 52 17.90 -14.50 -11.53
C ASN A 52 16.66 -14.49 -12.43
N LEU A 53 16.65 -15.33 -13.47
CA LEU A 53 15.51 -15.58 -14.36
C LEU A 53 14.38 -16.26 -13.55
N GLY A 54 13.74 -15.48 -12.69
CA GLY A 54 12.56 -15.79 -11.90
C GLY A 54 11.73 -14.52 -11.81
N ALA A 55 10.42 -14.65 -11.60
CA ALA A 55 9.45 -13.55 -11.61
C ALA A 55 10.04 -12.24 -11.07
N ALA A 56 9.88 -11.13 -11.80
CA ALA A 56 10.34 -9.82 -11.36
C ALA A 56 9.95 -9.62 -9.89
N CYS A 57 10.93 -9.23 -9.06
CA CYS A 57 10.72 -9.08 -7.62
C CYS A 57 9.65 -8.02 -7.37
N ASP A 58 8.41 -8.47 -7.16
CA ASP A 58 7.24 -7.63 -7.06
C ASP A 58 6.45 -8.03 -5.82
N PRO A 59 6.47 -7.20 -4.77
CA PRO A 59 5.76 -7.50 -3.53
C PRO A 59 4.25 -7.60 -3.74
N LYS A 60 3.69 -7.04 -4.83
CA LYS A 60 2.26 -7.20 -5.16
C LYS A 60 1.88 -8.65 -5.45
N GLN A 61 2.81 -9.47 -5.94
CA GLN A 61 2.54 -10.89 -6.15
C GLN A 61 2.33 -11.66 -4.84
N LEU A 62 2.74 -11.10 -3.70
CA LEU A 62 2.52 -11.66 -2.37
C LEU A 62 1.20 -11.21 -1.73
N GLN A 63 0.34 -10.45 -2.45
CA GLN A 63 -0.99 -10.09 -1.97
C GLN A 63 -1.82 -11.27 -1.44
N PRO A 64 -1.81 -12.48 -2.06
CA PRO A 64 -2.53 -13.63 -1.53
C PRO A 64 -2.06 -14.07 -0.13
N CYS A 65 -0.83 -13.74 0.26
CA CYS A 65 -0.27 -14.03 1.58
C CYS A 65 -0.64 -12.99 2.63
N LEU A 66 -1.14 -11.81 2.24
CA LEU A 66 -1.33 -10.68 3.14
C LEU A 66 -2.21 -11.02 4.33
N ALA A 67 -3.34 -11.71 4.09
CA ALA A 67 -4.27 -12.11 5.15
C ALA A 67 -3.61 -13.06 6.17
N ALA A 68 -2.79 -14.01 5.71
CA ALA A 68 -2.09 -14.94 6.58
C ALA A 68 -0.94 -14.27 7.36
N ILE A 69 -0.28 -13.28 6.75
CA ILE A 69 0.81 -12.51 7.36
C ILE A 69 0.27 -11.53 8.41
N THR A 70 -0.78 -10.77 8.11
CA THR A 70 -1.29 -9.72 9.02
C THR A 70 -2.26 -10.26 10.06
N GLY A 71 -3.20 -11.11 9.65
CA GLY A 71 -4.24 -11.67 10.52
C GLY A 71 -3.79 -12.92 11.28
N GLY A 72 -2.75 -13.60 10.79
CA GLY A 72 -2.41 -14.94 11.25
C GLY A 72 -3.42 -15.96 10.73
N GLY A 73 -2.94 -17.05 10.15
CA GLY A 73 -3.80 -18.09 9.58
C GLY A 73 -3.05 -19.00 8.64
N GLN A 74 -3.75 -19.99 8.09
CA GLN A 74 -3.16 -20.90 7.11
C GLN A 74 -3.02 -20.18 5.76
N PRO A 75 -1.83 -20.20 5.12
CA PRO A 75 -1.67 -19.61 3.80
C PRO A 75 -2.47 -20.39 2.76
N SER A 76 -2.97 -19.67 1.75
CA SER A 76 -3.62 -20.28 0.58
C SER A 76 -2.58 -20.98 -0.31
N GLY A 77 -3.04 -21.90 -1.16
CA GLY A 77 -2.17 -22.52 -2.18
C GLY A 77 -1.50 -21.48 -3.09
N ASP A 78 -2.26 -20.46 -3.52
CA ASP A 78 -1.75 -19.36 -4.34
C ASP A 78 -0.70 -18.53 -3.60
N CYS A 79 -0.87 -18.30 -2.29
CA CYS A 79 0.15 -17.67 -1.47
C CYS A 79 1.44 -18.47 -1.52
N CYS A 80 1.38 -19.77 -1.25
CA CYS A 80 2.59 -20.60 -1.26
C CYS A 80 3.24 -20.68 -2.64
N ALA A 81 2.45 -20.74 -3.72
CA ALA A 81 2.98 -20.72 -5.08
C ALA A 81 3.74 -19.42 -5.37
N LYS A 82 3.13 -18.27 -5.09
CA LYS A 82 3.78 -16.97 -5.30
C LYS A 82 4.95 -16.71 -4.38
N LEU A 83 4.90 -17.20 -3.15
CA LEU A 83 6.01 -17.07 -2.21
C LEU A 83 7.23 -17.90 -2.64
N LYS A 84 7.01 -19.07 -3.26
CA LYS A 84 8.07 -19.88 -3.87
C LYS A 84 8.67 -19.19 -5.10
N ASP A 85 7.83 -18.64 -5.99
CA ASP A 85 8.30 -17.88 -7.16
C ASP A 85 9.18 -16.69 -6.75
N GLN A 86 8.85 -16.05 -5.62
CA GLN A 86 9.53 -14.87 -5.06
C GLN A 86 10.64 -15.22 -4.05
N GLN A 87 10.95 -16.50 -3.82
CA GLN A 87 11.99 -16.93 -2.89
C GLN A 87 13.35 -16.22 -3.07
N PRO A 88 13.89 -16.04 -4.30
CA PRO A 88 15.15 -15.31 -4.49
C PRO A 88 15.05 -13.82 -4.11
N CYS A 89 13.85 -13.25 -4.11
CA CYS A 89 13.60 -11.85 -3.79
C CYS A 89 13.42 -11.59 -2.29
N LEU A 90 13.23 -12.63 -1.47
CA LEU A 90 12.95 -12.48 -0.03
C LEU A 90 14.04 -11.73 0.72
N CYS A 91 15.31 -11.88 0.35
CA CYS A 91 16.40 -11.08 0.92
C CYS A 91 16.28 -9.59 0.58
N GLY A 92 15.89 -9.27 -0.65
CA GLY A 92 15.65 -7.89 -1.07
C GLY A 92 14.52 -7.26 -0.26
N PHE A 93 13.44 -8.02 -0.02
CA PHE A 93 12.34 -7.56 0.83
C PHE A 93 12.74 -7.44 2.30
N ALA A 94 13.56 -8.36 2.83
CA ALA A 94 14.05 -8.29 4.21
C ALA A 94 14.96 -7.06 4.44
N LYS A 95 15.78 -6.70 3.45
CA LYS A 95 16.68 -5.53 3.53
C LYS A 95 15.96 -4.20 3.34
N ASN A 96 14.78 -4.20 2.74
CA ASN A 96 13.99 -2.99 2.56
C ASN A 96 13.21 -2.67 3.85
N PRO A 97 13.46 -1.53 4.53
CA PRO A 97 12.81 -1.20 5.80
C PRO A 97 11.28 -1.12 5.70
N ALA A 98 10.72 -0.81 4.53
CA ALA A 98 9.27 -0.82 4.32
C ALA A 98 8.66 -2.22 4.47
N PHE A 99 9.41 -3.27 4.09
CA PHE A 99 8.94 -4.65 4.07
C PHE A 99 9.52 -5.51 5.21
N ALA A 100 10.64 -5.09 5.82
CA ALA A 100 11.36 -5.82 6.85
C ALA A 100 10.47 -6.23 8.04
N GLN A 101 9.56 -5.34 8.46
CA GLN A 101 8.60 -5.60 9.53
C GLN A 101 7.66 -6.77 9.22
N TYR A 102 7.28 -6.94 7.95
CA TYR A 102 6.41 -8.05 7.53
C TYR A 102 7.22 -9.34 7.47
N ILE A 103 8.42 -9.33 6.89
CA ILE A 103 9.28 -10.53 6.76
C ILE A 103 9.72 -11.06 8.14
N SER A 104 10.05 -10.17 9.08
CA SER A 104 10.51 -10.55 10.42
C SER A 104 9.38 -10.98 11.37
N SER A 105 8.13 -10.68 11.04
CA SER A 105 6.96 -10.97 11.88
C SER A 105 6.79 -12.47 12.19
N PRO A 106 6.28 -12.83 13.39
CA PRO A 106 6.03 -14.22 13.75
C PRO A 106 5.06 -14.93 12.77
N ASN A 107 4.08 -14.20 12.26
CA ASN A 107 3.11 -14.75 11.31
C ASN A 107 3.76 -15.07 9.95
N SER A 108 4.62 -14.20 9.42
CA SER A 108 5.38 -14.50 8.20
C SER A 108 6.29 -15.71 8.36
N ARG A 109 6.91 -15.88 9.53
CA ARG A 109 7.70 -17.10 9.81
C ARG A 109 6.83 -18.35 9.76
N LYS A 110 5.63 -18.30 10.34
CA LYS A 110 4.67 -19.42 10.26
C LYS A 110 4.23 -19.69 8.83
N VAL A 111 3.97 -18.64 8.04
CA VAL A 111 3.60 -18.78 6.61
C VAL A 111 4.73 -19.41 5.80
N LEU A 112 5.97 -18.96 5.99
CA LEU A 112 7.15 -19.54 5.35
C LEU A 112 7.30 -21.03 5.70
N THR A 113 7.20 -21.38 6.99
CA THR A 113 7.24 -22.78 7.45
C THR A 113 6.09 -23.60 6.85
N ALA A 114 4.86 -23.09 6.85
CA ALA A 114 3.68 -23.78 6.31
C ALA A 114 3.80 -24.01 4.79
N CYS A 115 4.43 -23.09 4.05
CA CYS A 115 4.69 -23.24 2.62
C CYS A 115 5.97 -24.04 2.29
N GLY A 116 6.72 -24.48 3.30
CA GLY A 116 7.98 -25.22 3.14
C GLY A 116 9.14 -24.38 2.62
N ILE A 117 9.12 -23.07 2.88
CA ILE A 117 10.13 -22.12 2.42
C ILE A 117 11.05 -21.78 3.59
N PRO A 118 12.38 -21.92 3.45
CA PRO A 118 13.30 -21.57 4.52
C PRO A 118 13.26 -20.07 4.80
N TYR A 119 13.43 -19.69 6.06
CA TYR A 119 13.59 -18.28 6.41
C TYR A 119 14.87 -17.73 5.76
N PRO A 120 14.80 -16.58 5.06
CA PRO A 120 15.95 -16.06 4.33
C PRO A 120 17.05 -15.62 5.32
N SER A 121 18.24 -16.20 5.18
CA SER A 121 19.45 -15.75 5.89
C SER A 121 20.23 -14.85 4.95
N CYS A 122 20.09 -13.55 5.16
CA CYS A 122 20.74 -12.46 4.45
C CYS A 122 21.33 -11.51 5.49
#